data_AF-A0A845D677-F1
#
_entry.id   AF-A0A845D677-F1
#
_cell.length_a   1.000
_cell.length_b   1.000
_cell.length_c   1.000
_cell.angle_alpha   90.00
_cell.angle_beta   90.00
_cell.angle_gamma   90.00
#
_symmetry.space_group_name_H-M   'P 1'
#
loop_
_entity.id
_entity.type
_entity.pdbx_description
1 polymer ?
#
loop_
_entity_poly.entity_id
_entity_poly.type
_entity_poly.pdbx_seq_one_letter_code
_entity_poly.pdbx_strand_id
1 'polypeptide(L)'
;VPVRTQDISLDEAVSSYLFNSQLLPISKNKWILLSPEECQNTPSVRDYLYSLKNLIQEVYFIPVRQSMRNGGGPACLRLRVVLTEEEARAMHSGVLLNQKLYAKLKIWIQKHYRDRLAPEDLLDPSLITESQNALEELGGILQIKNIYPFLQG
;
A
#
# COMPACT_ATOMS: atom_id res chain seq x y z
N VAL A 1 -17.90 14.00 1.03
CA VAL A 1 -18.54 14.76 -0.06
C VAL A 1 -19.21 13.75 -0.97
N PRO A 2 -20.53 13.84 -1.20
CA PRO A 2 -21.20 12.94 -2.13
C PRO A 2 -20.71 13.19 -3.57
N VAL A 3 -20.42 12.12 -4.29
CA VAL A 3 -20.15 12.15 -5.74
C VAL A 3 -21.44 11.80 -6.45
N ARG A 4 -21.89 12.63 -7.40
CA ARG A 4 -23.11 12.34 -8.17
C ARG A 4 -22.74 11.56 -9.42
N THR A 5 -23.61 10.65 -9.84
CA THR A 5 -23.41 9.82 -11.04
C THR A 5 -23.29 10.64 -12.33
N GLN A 6 -23.86 11.85 -12.35
CA GLN A 6 -23.73 12.81 -13.45
C GLN A 6 -22.32 13.42 -13.56
N ASP A 7 -21.55 13.42 -12.46
CA ASP A 7 -20.19 13.98 -12.42
C ASP A 7 -19.14 12.88 -12.67
N ILE A 8 -19.37 11.69 -12.10
CA ILE A 8 -18.54 10.49 -12.27
C ILE A 8 -19.47 9.28 -12.34
N SER A 9 -19.43 8.55 -13.44
CA SER A 9 -20.20 7.31 -13.60
C SER A 9 -19.71 6.20 -12.66
N LEU A 10 -20.53 5.15 -12.46
CA LEU A 10 -20.10 4.00 -11.66
C LEU A 10 -18.87 3.30 -12.29
N ASP A 11 -18.85 3.18 -13.62
CA ASP A 11 -17.75 2.52 -14.34
C ASP A 11 -16.44 3.28 -14.13
N GLU A 12 -16.47 4.61 -14.21
CA GLU A 12 -15.29 5.45 -13.93
C GLU A 12 -14.86 5.37 -12.47
N ALA A 13 -15.80 5.31 -11.53
CA ALA A 13 -15.48 5.15 -10.11
C ALA A 13 -14.79 3.81 -9.81
N VAL A 14 -15.22 2.74 -10.50
CA VAL A 14 -14.62 1.40 -10.39
C VAL A 14 -13.27 1.35 -11.10
N SER A 15 -13.16 1.82 -12.34
CA SER A 15 -11.91 1.73 -13.12
C SER A 15 -10.80 2.63 -12.57
N SER A 16 -11.15 3.78 -12.00
CA SER A 16 -10.19 4.72 -11.42
C SER A 16 -9.79 4.37 -9.98
N TYR A 17 -10.55 3.51 -9.30
CA TYR A 17 -10.40 3.25 -7.87
C TYR A 17 -10.50 4.51 -6.99
N LEU A 18 -11.26 5.53 -7.42
CA LEU A 18 -11.40 6.81 -6.70
C LEU A 18 -11.68 6.62 -5.20
N PHE A 19 -12.63 5.76 -4.86
CA PHE A 19 -13.02 5.52 -3.47
C PHE A 19 -12.06 4.63 -2.68
N ASN A 20 -11.06 4.05 -3.36
CA ASN A 20 -9.95 3.36 -2.73
C ASN A 20 -8.76 4.29 -2.43
N SER A 21 -8.97 5.60 -2.46
CA SER A 21 -8.01 6.60 -2.01
C SER A 21 -7.90 6.65 -0.49
N GLN A 22 -6.80 7.22 0.02
CA GLN A 22 -6.62 7.49 1.45
C GLN A 22 -6.76 8.98 1.74
N LEU A 23 -7.60 9.32 2.72
CA LEU A 23 -7.69 10.68 3.27
C LEU A 23 -6.81 10.76 4.51
N LEU A 24 -5.76 11.59 4.48
CA LEU A 24 -4.76 11.71 5.55
C LEU A 24 -4.75 13.13 6.12
N PRO A 25 -4.80 13.31 7.46
CA PRO A 25 -4.72 14.63 8.07
C PRO A 25 -3.28 15.15 8.06
N ILE A 26 -3.06 16.40 7.65
CA ILE A 26 -1.80 17.13 7.87
C ILE A 26 -1.87 17.91 9.20
N SER A 27 -2.99 18.57 9.45
CA SER A 27 -3.23 19.37 10.65
C SER A 27 -4.73 19.47 10.92
N LYS A 28 -5.12 20.17 11.99
CA LYS A 28 -6.54 20.48 12.25
C LYS A 28 -7.19 21.06 11.00
N ASN A 29 -8.21 20.38 10.48
CA ASN A 29 -8.97 20.73 9.26
C ASN A 29 -8.17 20.78 7.95
N LYS A 30 -6.98 20.16 7.88
CA LYS A 30 -6.21 20.02 6.64
C LYS A 30 -5.99 18.55 6.32
N TRP A 31 -6.33 18.17 5.09
CA TRP A 31 -6.31 16.81 4.59
C TRP A 31 -5.62 16.73 3.23
N ILE A 32 -4.93 15.62 3.00
CA ILE A 32 -4.46 15.22 1.68
C ILE A 32 -5.18 13.96 1.24
N LEU A 33 -5.29 13.81 -0.07
CA LEU A 33 -5.85 12.63 -0.69
C LEU A 33 -4.76 11.88 -1.46
N LEU A 34 -4.43 10.68 -1.00
CA LEU A 34 -3.54 9.77 -1.72
C LEU A 34 -4.39 8.87 -2.63
N SER A 35 -4.34 9.11 -3.93
CA SER A 35 -5.18 8.46 -4.95
C SER A 35 -4.34 7.59 -5.90
N PRO A 36 -4.90 6.52 -6.48
CA PRO A 36 -4.25 5.79 -7.56
C PRO A 36 -3.97 6.69 -8.78
N GLU A 37 -2.92 6.38 -9.55
CA GLU A 37 -2.59 7.07 -10.82
C GLU A 37 -3.74 6.98 -11.84
N GLU A 38 -4.56 5.94 -11.79
CA GLU A 38 -5.77 5.76 -12.61
C GLU A 38 -6.80 6.89 -12.41
N CYS A 39 -6.84 7.52 -11.23
CA CYS A 39 -7.64 8.73 -11.00
C CYS A 39 -7.13 9.93 -11.80
N GLN A 40 -5.82 10.04 -12.02
CA GLN A 40 -5.24 11.11 -12.84
C GLN A 40 -5.49 10.86 -14.34
N ASN A 41 -5.51 9.60 -14.74
CA ASN A 41 -5.71 9.18 -16.13
C ASN A 41 -7.18 9.21 -16.59
N THR A 42 -8.12 9.33 -15.66
CA THR A 42 -9.56 9.42 -15.94
C THR A 42 -10.01 10.89 -15.85
N PRO A 43 -10.27 11.60 -16.97
CA PRO A 43 -10.44 13.06 -16.96
C PRO A 43 -11.54 13.58 -16.03
N SER A 44 -12.72 12.95 -16.04
CA SER A 44 -13.85 13.29 -15.16
C SER A 44 -13.46 13.19 -13.68
N VAL A 45 -12.81 12.10 -13.28
CA VAL A 45 -12.32 11.86 -11.92
C VAL A 45 -11.25 12.86 -11.53
N ARG A 46 -10.26 13.10 -12.41
CA ARG A 46 -9.20 14.07 -12.18
C ARG A 46 -9.77 15.48 -11.97
N ASP A 47 -10.66 15.90 -12.85
CA ASP A 47 -11.24 17.24 -12.82
C ASP A 47 -12.14 17.41 -11.59
N TYR A 48 -12.89 16.37 -11.20
CA TYR A 48 -13.60 16.33 -9.93
C TYR A 48 -12.64 16.45 -8.73
N LEU A 49 -11.55 15.69 -8.69
CA LEU A 49 -10.55 15.78 -7.62
C LEU A 49 -9.92 17.18 -7.51
N TYR A 50 -9.67 17.84 -8.65
CA TYR A 50 -9.21 19.23 -8.66
C TYR A 50 -10.28 20.23 -8.22
N SER A 51 -11.57 19.93 -8.41
CA SER A 51 -12.66 20.75 -7.87
C SER A 51 -12.70 20.74 -6.34
N LEU A 52 -12.16 19.69 -5.71
CA LEU A 52 -12.12 19.53 -4.24
C LEU A 52 -11.01 20.34 -3.55
N LYS A 53 -10.24 21.17 -4.27
CA LYS A 53 -9.12 21.97 -3.71
C LYS A 53 -9.48 22.83 -2.50
N ASN A 54 -10.75 23.20 -2.34
CA ASN A 54 -11.24 23.95 -1.18
C ASN A 54 -11.45 23.08 0.08
N LEU A 55 -11.52 21.76 -0.08
CA LEU A 55 -11.76 20.78 0.98
C LEU A 55 -10.53 19.91 1.26
N ILE A 56 -9.71 19.68 0.24
CA ILE A 56 -8.50 18.85 0.26
C ILE A 56 -7.36 19.72 -0.26
N GLN A 57 -6.32 19.89 0.54
CA GLN A 57 -5.20 20.77 0.23
C GLN A 57 -4.38 20.26 -0.96
N GLU A 58 -4.22 18.94 -1.03
CA GLU A 58 -3.40 18.32 -2.06
C GLU A 58 -3.89 16.91 -2.38
N VAL A 59 -3.78 16.55 -3.67
CA VAL A 59 -4.03 15.20 -4.17
C VAL A 59 -2.71 14.65 -4.68
N TYR A 60 -2.25 13.57 -4.06
CA TYR A 60 -1.07 12.82 -4.48
C TYR A 60 -1.51 11.61 -5.29
N PHE A 61 -1.00 11.47 -6.51
CA PHE A 61 -1.24 10.30 -7.35
C PHE A 61 -0.08 9.32 -7.22
N ILE A 62 -0.37 8.06 -6.88
CA ILE A 62 0.66 7.04 -6.68
C ILE A 62 0.54 5.86 -7.65
N PRO A 63 1.66 5.43 -8.25
CA PRO A 63 1.65 4.29 -9.17
C PRO A 63 1.66 2.97 -8.37
N VAL A 64 0.49 2.37 -8.20
CA VAL A 64 0.31 1.04 -7.57
C VAL A 64 -0.13 -0.02 -8.57
N ARG A 65 0.35 0.08 -9.82
CA ARG A 65 -0.10 -0.69 -10.99
C ARG A 65 -0.18 -2.21 -10.77
N GLN A 66 0.81 -2.81 -10.10
CA GLN A 66 0.80 -4.26 -9.85
C GLN A 66 -0.31 -4.68 -8.88
N SER A 67 -0.59 -3.88 -7.84
CA SER A 67 -1.70 -4.13 -6.93
C SER A 67 -3.04 -3.86 -7.60
N MET A 68 -3.12 -2.79 -8.40
CA MET A 68 -4.32 -2.41 -9.16
C MET A 68 -4.75 -3.49 -10.16
N ARG A 69 -3.79 -4.16 -10.83
CA ARG A 69 -4.06 -5.33 -11.69
C ARG A 69 -4.74 -6.49 -10.95
N ASN A 70 -4.54 -6.58 -9.63
CA ASN A 70 -5.19 -7.55 -8.75
C ASN A 70 -6.30 -6.92 -7.89
N GLY A 71 -6.79 -5.74 -8.28
CA GLY A 71 -7.92 -5.07 -7.63
C GLY A 71 -7.62 -4.43 -6.27
N GLY A 72 -6.37 -4.19 -5.91
CA GLY A 72 -5.97 -3.49 -4.69
C GLY A 72 -5.43 -2.10 -4.97
N GLY A 73 -6.18 -1.05 -4.62
CA GLY A 73 -5.65 0.33 -4.65
C GLY A 73 -4.95 0.72 -3.34
N PRO A 74 -4.63 2.01 -3.16
CA PRO A 74 -3.91 2.53 -1.98
C PRO A 74 -4.55 2.18 -0.65
N ALA A 75 -5.88 2.24 -0.53
CA ALA A 75 -6.58 1.92 0.70
C ALA A 75 -6.58 0.42 1.00
N CYS A 76 -6.49 -0.45 0.01
CA CYS A 76 -6.40 -1.90 0.22
C CYS A 76 -5.05 -2.33 0.80
N LEU A 77 -3.98 -1.57 0.56
CA LEU A 77 -2.61 -1.89 0.99
C LEU A 77 -2.30 -1.52 2.45
N ARG A 78 -3.30 -1.14 3.25
CA ARG A 78 -3.10 -0.64 4.61
C ARG A 78 -4.23 -0.96 5.57
N LEU A 79 -3.85 -1.13 6.82
CA LEU A 79 -4.75 -1.15 7.97
C LEU A 79 -4.59 0.16 8.76
N ARG A 80 -5.71 0.84 9.05
CA ARG A 80 -5.70 2.01 9.95
C ARG A 80 -5.95 1.53 11.37
N VAL A 81 -5.02 1.83 12.27
CA VAL A 81 -5.13 1.55 13.70
C VAL A 81 -4.90 2.86 14.44
N VAL A 82 -5.89 3.32 15.21
CA VAL A 82 -5.76 4.50 16.05
C VAL A 82 -5.18 4.05 17.38
N LEU A 83 -4.08 4.68 17.80
CA LEU A 83 -3.36 4.35 19.01
C LEU A 83 -3.14 5.62 19.83
N THR A 84 -3.24 5.49 21.15
CA THR A 84 -2.70 6.45 22.12
C THR A 84 -1.18 6.41 22.11
N GLU A 85 -0.52 7.39 22.74
CA GLU A 85 0.94 7.39 22.87
C GLU A 85 1.48 6.21 23.69
N GLU A 86 0.71 5.70 24.63
CA GLU A 86 1.07 4.51 25.42
C GLU A 86 0.99 3.25 24.58
N GLU A 87 -0.12 3.04 23.86
CA GLU A 87 -0.30 1.89 22.96
C GLU A 87 0.73 1.90 21.82
N ALA A 88 1.04 3.08 21.26
CA ALA A 88 2.07 3.23 20.24
C ALA A 88 3.47 2.86 20.75
N ARG A 89 3.78 3.15 22.02
CA ARG A 89 5.04 2.75 22.68
C ARG A 89 5.07 1.26 23.03
N ALA A 90 3.92 0.66 23.33
CA ALA A 90 3.79 -0.77 23.61
C ALA A 90 3.86 -1.64 22.34
N MET A 91 3.61 -1.06 21.17
CA MET A 91 3.69 -1.77 19.89
C MET A 91 5.12 -2.24 19.59
N HIS A 92 5.23 -3.40 18.92
CA HIS A 92 6.50 -3.89 18.40
C HIS A 92 7.17 -2.86 17.47
N SER A 93 8.32 -2.33 17.89
CA SER A 93 8.99 -1.23 17.18
C SER A 93 9.72 -1.67 15.90
N GLY A 94 9.97 -2.97 15.74
CA GLY A 94 10.65 -3.54 14.56
C GLY A 94 9.90 -3.36 13.24
N VAL A 95 8.60 -3.02 13.29
CA VAL A 95 7.74 -2.78 12.11
C VAL A 95 7.46 -1.29 11.87
N LEU A 96 7.93 -0.39 12.73
CA LEU A 96 7.78 1.05 12.53
C LEU A 96 8.72 1.53 11.43
N LEU A 97 8.14 1.93 10.29
CA LEU A 97 8.90 2.41 9.14
C LEU A 97 9.68 3.68 9.48
N ASN A 98 10.98 3.63 9.23
CA ASN A 98 11.89 4.76 9.29
C ASN A 98 12.93 4.60 8.16
N GLN A 99 13.83 5.57 7.99
CA GLN A 99 14.80 5.53 6.89
C GLN A 99 15.72 4.30 6.93
N LYS A 100 16.10 3.85 8.13
CA LYS A 100 16.95 2.66 8.31
C LYS A 100 16.21 1.39 7.91
N LEU A 101 14.97 1.22 8.36
CA LEU A 101 14.15 0.07 8.01
C LEU A 101 13.82 0.06 6.52
N TYR A 102 13.45 1.22 5.95
CA TYR A 102 13.20 1.38 4.53
C TYR A 102 14.40 0.93 3.67
N ALA A 103 15.60 1.40 4.00
CA ALA A 103 16.81 1.00 3.29
C ALA A 103 17.08 -0.52 3.36
N LYS A 104 16.89 -1.13 4.54
CA LYS A 104 17.01 -2.58 4.72
C LYS A 104 15.99 -3.36 3.88
N LEU A 105 14.73 -2.94 3.92
CA LEU A 105 13.66 -3.58 3.14
C LEU A 105 13.93 -3.46 1.64
N LYS A 106 14.45 -2.33 1.17
CA LYS A 106 14.80 -2.16 -0.25
C LYS A 106 15.87 -3.14 -0.69
N ILE A 107 16.94 -3.30 0.10
CA ILE A 107 18.01 -4.28 -0.19
C ILE A 107 17.45 -5.71 -0.15
N TRP A 108 16.63 -6.03 0.85
CA TRP A 108 15.99 -7.33 0.98
C TRP A 108 15.07 -7.64 -0.22
N ILE A 109 14.27 -6.69 -0.69
CA ILE A 109 13.45 -6.83 -1.90
C ILE A 109 14.33 -7.12 -3.12
N GLN A 110 15.37 -6.31 -3.33
CA GLN A 110 16.28 -6.45 -4.47
C GLN A 110 17.04 -7.79 -4.47
N LYS A 111 17.28 -8.36 -3.29
CA LYS A 111 17.98 -9.64 -3.14
C LYS A 111 17.07 -10.84 -3.44
N HIS A 112 15.80 -10.78 -3.06
CA HIS A 112 14.92 -11.96 -2.99
C HIS A 112 13.78 -11.98 -4.01
N TYR A 113 13.34 -10.83 -4.53
CA TYR A 113 12.22 -10.80 -5.46
C TYR A 113 12.69 -11.07 -6.89
N ARG A 114 12.01 -12.00 -7.58
CA ARG A 114 12.16 -12.19 -9.02
C ARG A 114 11.52 -11.00 -9.75
N ASP A 115 12.16 -10.53 -10.83
CA ASP A 115 11.60 -9.46 -11.68
C ASP A 115 10.41 -9.93 -12.54
N ARG A 116 10.24 -11.25 -12.68
CA ARG A 116 9.12 -11.90 -13.37
C ARG A 116 8.71 -13.16 -12.61
N LEU A 117 7.41 -13.36 -12.49
CA LEU A 117 6.81 -14.60 -11.97
C LEU A 117 5.56 -14.93 -12.79
N ALA A 118 5.52 -16.12 -13.36
CA ALA A 118 4.39 -16.68 -14.08
C ALA A 118 3.82 -17.90 -13.32
N PRO A 119 2.58 -18.33 -13.60
CA PRO A 119 1.97 -19.47 -12.90
C PRO A 119 2.80 -20.76 -12.96
N GLU A 120 3.51 -20.99 -14.06
CA GLU A 120 4.36 -22.17 -14.26
C GLU A 120 5.60 -22.15 -13.35
N ASP A 121 6.08 -20.95 -13.01
CA ASP A 121 7.22 -20.77 -12.09
C ASP A 121 6.86 -21.20 -10.66
N LEU A 122 5.56 -21.35 -10.33
CA LEU A 122 5.13 -21.90 -9.03
C LEU A 122 5.47 -23.39 -8.87
N LEU A 123 5.78 -24.09 -9.96
CA LEU A 123 6.21 -25.48 -9.95
C LEU A 123 7.71 -25.63 -9.69
N ASP A 124 8.47 -24.53 -9.75
CA ASP A 124 9.91 -24.52 -9.50
C ASP A 124 10.20 -24.76 -8.00
N PRO A 125 10.81 -25.88 -7.62
CA PRO A 125 11.09 -26.17 -6.21
C PRO A 125 12.01 -25.13 -5.56
N SER A 126 12.86 -24.45 -6.35
CA SER A 126 13.76 -23.42 -5.81
C SER A 126 13.00 -22.21 -5.27
N LEU A 127 11.81 -21.91 -5.81
CA LEU A 127 10.97 -20.80 -5.35
C LEU A 127 10.58 -20.96 -3.88
N ILE A 128 10.34 -22.20 -3.42
CA ILE A 128 10.01 -22.49 -2.02
C ILE A 128 11.21 -22.16 -1.13
N THR A 129 12.40 -22.66 -1.49
CA THR A 129 13.63 -22.42 -0.72
C THR A 129 13.99 -20.93 -0.70
N GLU A 130 13.87 -20.23 -1.83
CA GLU A 130 14.05 -18.77 -1.93
C GLU A 130 13.08 -18.03 -1.01
N SER A 131 11.79 -18.39 -1.05
CA SER A 131 10.75 -17.76 -0.24
C SER A 131 10.98 -17.97 1.26
N GLN A 132 11.34 -19.19 1.68
CA GLN A 132 11.61 -19.51 3.08
C GLN A 132 12.83 -18.73 3.59
N ASN A 133 13.93 -18.71 2.83
CA ASN A 133 15.12 -17.92 3.16
C ASN A 133 14.81 -16.42 3.25
N ALA A 134 14.01 -15.90 2.33
CA ALA A 134 13.57 -14.51 2.33
C ALA A 134 12.75 -14.17 3.58
N LEU A 135 11.79 -15.03 3.94
CA LEU A 135 10.93 -14.84 5.11
C LEU A 135 11.70 -14.96 6.44
N GLU A 136 12.68 -15.85 6.53
CA GLU A 136 13.58 -15.94 7.69
C GLU A 136 14.40 -14.65 7.86
N GLU A 137 15.05 -14.18 6.78
CA GLU A 137 15.81 -12.94 6.80
C GLU A 137 14.92 -11.72 7.14
N LEU A 138 13.68 -11.69 6.61
CA LEU A 138 12.70 -10.66 6.93
C LEU A 138 12.32 -10.68 8.42
N GLY A 139 12.12 -11.86 9.00
CA GLY A 139 11.91 -12.03 10.43
C GLY A 139 13.03 -11.42 11.25
N GLY A 140 14.29 -11.62 10.83
CA GLY A 140 15.47 -10.97 11.42
C GLY A 140 15.46 -9.45 11.27
N ILE A 141 15.14 -8.92 10.08
CA ILE A 141 15.05 -7.47 9.83
C ILE A 141 13.99 -6.81 10.70
N LEU A 142 12.81 -7.43 10.78
CA LEU A 142 11.66 -6.94 11.53
C LEU A 142 11.71 -7.32 13.01
N GLN A 143 12.70 -8.09 13.45
CA GLN A 143 12.82 -8.61 14.83
C GLN A 143 11.58 -9.40 15.28
N ILE A 144 10.95 -10.11 14.35
CA ILE A 144 9.79 -10.98 14.61
C ILE A 144 10.30 -12.42 14.57
N LYS A 145 10.15 -13.14 15.68
CA LYS A 145 10.62 -14.52 15.81
C LYS A 145 9.49 -15.51 15.56
N ASN A 146 9.80 -16.58 14.85
CA ASN A 146 9.00 -17.81 14.75
C ASN A 146 7.52 -17.57 14.37
N ILE A 147 7.23 -16.57 13.54
CA ILE A 147 5.86 -16.28 13.10
C ILE A 147 5.39 -17.23 11.99
N TYR A 148 6.33 -17.76 11.20
CA TYR A 148 6.02 -18.66 10.10
C TYR A 148 6.09 -20.13 10.55
N PRO A 149 5.12 -20.98 10.17
CA PRO A 149 5.10 -22.39 10.59
C PRO A 149 6.39 -23.17 10.29
N PHE A 150 7.03 -22.92 9.14
CA PHE A 150 8.27 -23.62 8.77
C PHE A 150 9.48 -23.26 9.64
N LEU A 151 9.39 -22.19 10.45
CA LEU A 151 10.42 -21.80 11.42
C LEU A 151 10.14 -22.35 12.83
N GLN A 152 9.02 -23.04 13.04
CA GLN A 152 8.59 -23.49 14.38
C GLN A 152 9.07 -24.91 14.73
N GLY A 153 9.61 -25.67 13.77
CA GLY A 153 10.03 -27.06 13.95
C GLY A 153 8.93 -28.05 13.63
#